data_AF-A0A7L2QJY6-F1
#
_entry.id   AF-A0A7L2QJY6-F1
#
_cell.length_a   1.000
_cell.length_b   1.000
_cell.length_c   1.000
_cell.angle_alpha   90.00
_cell.angle_beta   90.00
_cell.angle_gamma   90.00
#
_symmetry.space_group_name_H-M   'P 1'
#
loop_
_entity.id
_entity.type
_entity.pdbx_description
1 polymer ?
#
loop_
_entity_poly.entity_id
_entity_poly.type
_entity_poly.pdbx_seq_one_letter_code
_entity_poly.pdbx_strand_id
1 'polypeptide(L)'
;LITEIENMRHRIIEIHQEIFNHNEHEVSKRWTFEEAIKRPYFHVKPLEKIQLKNWKEYLEFEIENGTHERVVVLFERCVISCALYEDFWIKYAKYMENHSIEGVRHVYSRACTIHLPKKPMVHMLWAAFEEQQGNIDEARRILKTFEECILGLAMIRLRRVSLERRHGNMEEAEQLLEDAVRNAKSISEASFYAIKLARHLFKVQKNLPKARKVLSEAIELDKENTKLYLNLLEMEYSGDLKQNEENILSCFDKAIHGALSIKMRITFSQRKVEFLEDFGSDVNKLLDAYDEHQALLKEQETLKRRAENGSEEPDEKKLLTEEAGLASAQLMDGDMQVNQAAYNYNAWYQ
;
A
#
# COMPACT_ATOMS: atom_id res chain seq x y z
N LEU A 1 43.85 20.66 61.98
CA LEU A 1 43.93 21.06 60.56
C LEU A 1 44.26 19.88 59.63
N ILE A 2 45.40 19.19 59.77
CA ILE A 2 45.78 18.08 58.87
C ILE A 2 44.76 16.91 58.96
N THR A 3 44.41 16.49 60.17
CA THR A 3 43.43 15.42 60.44
C THR A 3 42.01 15.75 59.99
N GLU A 4 41.64 17.03 60.04
CA GLU A 4 40.33 17.50 59.57
C GLU A 4 40.23 17.45 58.04
N ILE A 5 41.31 17.86 57.35
CA ILE A 5 41.42 17.76 55.89
C ILE A 5 41.37 16.28 55.45
N GLU A 6 42.03 15.38 56.17
CA GLU A 6 41.98 13.94 55.90
C GLU A 6 40.58 13.35 56.09
N ASN A 7 39.89 13.71 57.18
CA ASN A 7 38.51 13.28 57.42
C ASN A 7 37.54 13.82 56.35
N MET A 8 37.70 15.08 55.92
CA MET A 8 36.91 15.65 54.82
C MET A 8 37.15 14.89 53.52
N ARG A 9 38.41 14.53 53.20
CA ARG A 9 38.73 13.72 52.03
C ARG A 9 38.10 12.34 52.10
N HIS A 10 38.20 11.66 53.24
CA HIS A 10 37.60 10.34 53.42
C HIS A 10 36.09 10.39 53.22
N ARG A 11 35.42 11.39 53.81
CA ARG A 11 33.97 11.58 53.65
C ARG A 11 33.56 11.85 52.21
N ILE A 12 34.33 12.67 51.48
CA ILE A 12 34.09 12.93 50.06
C ILE A 12 34.27 11.66 49.23
N ILE A 13 35.31 10.86 49.51
CA ILE A 13 35.56 9.59 48.83
C ILE A 13 34.41 8.62 49.05
N GLU A 14 33.92 8.46 50.28
CA GLU A 14 32.77 7.60 50.59
C GLU A 14 31.52 8.00 49.77
N ILE A 15 31.19 9.30 49.76
CA ILE A 15 30.02 9.82 49.02
C ILE A 15 30.17 9.52 47.52
N HIS A 16 31.35 9.76 46.94
CA HIS A 16 31.58 9.48 45.52
C HIS A 16 31.64 7.98 45.22
N GLN A 17 32.08 7.14 46.15
CA GLN A 17 32.09 5.69 45.98
C GLN A 17 30.67 5.13 45.89
N GLU A 18 29.73 5.64 46.69
CA GLU A 18 28.32 5.26 46.60
C GLU A 18 27.72 5.67 45.24
N ILE A 19 27.97 6.90 44.80
CA ILE A 19 27.52 7.39 43.48
C ILE A 19 28.14 6.56 42.35
N PHE A 20 29.44 6.25 42.45
CA PHE A 20 30.16 5.44 41.48
C PHE A 20 29.57 4.03 41.40
N ASN A 21 29.36 3.35 42.53
CA ASN A 21 28.82 1.98 42.55
C ASN A 21 27.42 1.92 41.94
N HIS A 22 26.57 2.92 42.23
CA HIS A 22 25.25 3.03 41.62
C HIS A 22 25.35 3.22 40.10
N ASN A 23 26.22 4.12 39.65
CA ASN A 23 26.41 4.38 38.22
C ASN A 23 27.04 3.17 37.49
N GLU A 24 28.00 2.48 38.11
CA GLU A 24 28.61 1.26 37.57
C GLU A 24 27.56 0.18 37.34
N HIS A 25 26.62 0.01 38.27
CA HIS A 25 25.51 -0.91 38.10
C HIS A 25 24.61 -0.52 36.91
N GLU A 26 24.27 0.76 36.77
CA GLU A 26 23.48 1.26 35.63
C GLU A 26 24.22 1.14 34.29
N VAL A 27 25.55 1.33 34.27
CA VAL A 27 26.40 1.10 33.10
C VAL A 27 26.44 -0.38 32.73
N SER A 28 26.60 -1.26 33.71
CA SER A 28 26.66 -2.72 33.50
C SER A 28 25.41 -3.25 32.81
N LYS A 29 24.22 -2.74 33.18
CA LYS A 29 22.93 -3.08 32.52
C LYS A 29 22.93 -2.78 31.01
N ARG A 30 23.70 -1.79 30.58
CA ARG A 30 23.70 -1.26 29.20
C ARG A 30 24.94 -1.65 28.41
N TRP A 31 25.93 -2.26 29.07
CA TRP A 31 27.25 -2.52 28.52
C TRP A 31 27.18 -3.31 27.21
N THR A 32 26.41 -4.41 27.20
CA THR A 32 26.29 -5.29 26.02
C THR A 32 25.64 -4.59 24.84
N PHE A 33 24.65 -3.72 25.08
CA PHE A 33 24.01 -2.93 24.03
C PHE A 33 24.98 -1.90 23.43
N GLU A 34 25.70 -1.15 24.27
CA GLU A 34 26.66 -0.14 23.81
C GLU A 34 27.85 -0.78 23.08
N GLU A 35 28.38 -1.91 23.58
CA GLU A 35 29.47 -2.65 22.93
C GLU A 35 29.05 -3.21 21.56
N ALA A 36 27.79 -3.59 21.38
CA ALA A 36 27.24 -4.09 20.12
C ALA A 36 27.04 -3.00 19.06
N ILE A 37 27.06 -1.70 19.43
CA ILE A 37 26.99 -0.59 18.47
C ILE A 37 28.36 -0.39 17.82
N LYS A 38 28.54 -0.94 16.61
CA LYS A 38 29.80 -0.79 15.86
C LYS A 38 29.90 0.52 15.07
N ARG A 39 28.77 1.15 14.77
CA ARG A 39 28.72 2.41 14.02
C ARG A 39 27.76 3.41 14.68
N PRO A 40 28.25 4.25 15.62
CA PRO A 40 27.43 5.22 16.35
C PRO A 40 27.23 6.55 15.59
N TYR A 41 27.67 6.63 14.33
CA TYR A 41 27.58 7.81 13.48
C TYR A 41 26.83 7.50 12.17
N PHE A 42 26.33 8.53 11.51
CA PHE A 42 25.65 8.40 10.23
C PHE A 42 26.61 7.93 9.13
N HIS A 43 26.16 6.96 8.32
CA HIS A 43 26.85 6.57 7.09
C HIS A 43 25.84 5.99 6.08
N VAL A 44 26.06 6.24 4.79
CA VAL A 44 25.13 5.85 3.71
C VAL A 44 25.03 4.34 3.48
N LYS A 45 26.12 3.58 3.73
CA LYS A 45 26.09 2.11 3.66
C LYS A 45 25.09 1.55 4.66
N PRO A 46 24.21 0.62 4.28
CA PRO A 46 23.29 -0.03 5.20
C PRO A 46 24.00 -0.62 6.43
N LEU A 47 23.37 -0.52 7.58
CA LEU A 47 23.68 -1.32 8.77
C LEU A 47 23.27 -2.77 8.58
N GLU A 48 24.01 -3.66 9.21
CA GLU A 48 23.68 -5.07 9.29
C GLU A 48 22.42 -5.30 10.13
N LYS A 49 21.66 -6.35 9.80
CA LYS A 49 20.43 -6.71 10.52
C LYS A 49 20.66 -6.89 12.03
N ILE A 50 21.83 -7.40 12.43
CA ILE A 50 22.17 -7.60 13.84
C ILE A 50 22.32 -6.27 14.60
N GLN A 51 22.88 -5.24 13.97
CA GLN A 51 22.98 -3.90 14.57
C GLN A 51 21.61 -3.23 14.65
N LEU A 52 20.77 -3.39 13.62
CA LEU A 52 19.39 -2.90 13.65
C LEU A 52 18.58 -3.58 14.77
N LYS A 53 18.77 -4.88 14.97
CA LYS A 53 18.16 -5.63 16.07
C LYS A 53 18.64 -5.11 17.43
N ASN A 54 19.95 -4.91 17.61
CA ASN A 54 20.51 -4.34 18.84
C ASN A 54 19.92 -2.97 19.17
N TRP A 55 19.79 -2.06 18.19
CA TRP A 55 19.13 -0.77 18.40
C TRP A 55 17.67 -0.91 18.83
N LYS A 56 16.92 -1.84 18.22
CA LYS A 56 15.51 -2.08 18.60
C LYS A 56 15.40 -2.57 20.04
N GLU A 57 16.22 -3.56 20.42
CA GLU A 57 16.23 -4.14 21.76
C GLU A 57 16.71 -3.14 22.82
N TYR A 58 17.73 -2.33 22.51
CA TYR A 58 18.22 -1.30 23.44
C TYR A 58 17.18 -0.19 23.66
N LEU A 59 16.51 0.25 22.59
CA LEU A 59 15.41 1.22 22.72
C LEU A 59 14.26 0.65 23.55
N GLU A 60 13.89 -0.61 23.36
CA GLU A 60 12.86 -1.26 24.17
C GLU A 60 13.25 -1.34 25.64
N PHE A 61 14.50 -1.71 25.93
CA PHE A 61 15.03 -1.74 27.29
C PHE A 61 14.95 -0.37 27.97
N GLU A 62 15.36 0.71 27.31
CA GLU A 62 15.26 2.06 27.89
C GLU A 62 13.82 2.56 27.99
N ILE A 63 12.94 2.21 27.04
CA ILE A 63 11.51 2.56 27.14
C ILE A 63 10.88 1.95 28.39
N GLU A 64 11.26 0.72 28.74
CA GLU A 64 10.69 0.00 29.89
C GLU A 64 11.31 0.43 31.23
N ASN A 65 12.62 0.73 31.26
CA ASN A 65 13.37 0.89 32.51
C ASN A 65 13.96 2.31 32.72
N GLY A 66 14.03 3.12 31.66
CA GLY A 66 14.71 4.41 31.63
C GLY A 66 13.81 5.59 32.00
N THR A 67 14.42 6.75 32.18
CA THR A 67 13.68 8.02 32.28
C THR A 67 13.31 8.52 30.88
N HIS A 68 12.24 9.32 30.78
CA HIS A 68 11.84 9.93 29.50
C HIS A 68 13.01 10.64 28.80
N GLU A 69 13.80 11.43 29.53
CA GLU A 69 14.98 12.12 29.01
C GLU A 69 16.00 11.15 28.42
N ARG A 70 16.27 10.02 29.09
CA ARG A 70 17.23 9.02 28.60
C ARG A 70 16.73 8.30 27.35
N VAL A 71 15.43 8.00 27.31
CA VAL A 71 14.79 7.40 26.13
C VAL A 71 14.90 8.34 24.94
N VAL A 72 14.58 9.62 25.12
CA VAL A 72 14.70 10.65 24.07
C VAL A 72 16.15 10.78 23.60
N VAL A 73 17.12 10.84 24.52
CA VAL A 73 18.56 10.88 24.17
C VAL A 73 18.96 9.64 23.37
N LEU A 74 18.51 8.45 23.75
CA LEU A 74 18.83 7.23 23.02
C LEU A 74 18.15 7.20 21.64
N PHE A 75 16.91 7.65 21.51
CA PHE A 75 16.25 7.80 20.22
C PHE A 75 17.01 8.77 19.31
N GLU A 76 17.41 9.94 19.81
CA GLU A 76 18.20 10.90 19.03
C GLU A 76 19.53 10.30 18.56
N ARG A 77 20.22 9.55 19.42
CA ARG A 77 21.43 8.79 19.04
C ARG A 77 21.14 7.73 17.97
N CYS A 78 20.03 7.00 18.12
CA CYS A 78 19.62 5.97 17.19
C CYS A 78 19.32 6.56 15.80
N VAL A 79 18.56 7.64 15.71
CA VAL A 79 18.18 8.26 14.42
C VAL A 79 19.35 8.94 13.72
N ILE A 80 20.45 9.29 14.41
CA ILE A 80 21.71 9.68 13.75
C ILE A 80 22.29 8.50 12.97
N SER A 81 22.45 7.35 13.63
CA SER A 81 23.07 6.15 13.01
C SER A 81 22.13 5.48 12.00
N CYS A 82 20.83 5.52 12.28
CA CYS A 82 19.78 4.81 11.57
C CYS A 82 18.86 5.75 10.77
N ALA A 83 19.35 6.93 10.37
CA ALA A 83 18.54 7.97 9.73
C ALA A 83 17.75 7.50 8.48
N LEU A 84 18.27 6.51 7.74
CA LEU A 84 17.67 6.00 6.51
C LEU A 84 16.63 4.88 6.74
N TYR A 85 16.32 4.53 7.98
CA TYR A 85 15.41 3.46 8.35
C TYR A 85 14.13 4.01 8.96
N GLU A 86 13.04 4.03 8.17
CA GLU A 86 11.76 4.62 8.58
C GLU A 86 11.16 3.99 9.85
N ASP A 87 11.40 2.69 10.09
CA ASP A 87 10.94 1.98 11.30
C ASP A 87 11.32 2.70 12.61
N PHE A 88 12.54 3.24 12.70
CA PHE A 88 13.02 3.90 13.92
C PHE A 88 12.37 5.26 14.12
N TRP A 89 12.18 6.02 13.03
CA TRP A 89 11.45 7.29 13.08
C TRP A 89 9.99 7.08 13.47
N ILE A 90 9.34 6.05 12.91
CA ILE A 90 7.96 5.70 13.24
C ILE A 90 7.86 5.25 14.70
N LYS A 91 8.80 4.44 15.20
CA LYS A 91 8.83 4.03 16.61
C LYS A 91 9.07 5.23 17.53
N TYR A 92 9.93 6.16 17.14
CA TYR A 92 10.18 7.37 17.91
C TYR A 92 8.95 8.27 17.97
N ALA A 93 8.28 8.51 16.84
CA ALA A 93 7.03 9.27 16.78
C ALA A 93 5.96 8.64 17.68
N LYS A 94 5.76 7.31 17.59
CA LYS A 94 4.82 6.57 18.46
C LYS A 94 5.15 6.70 19.95
N TYR A 95 6.43 6.66 20.32
CA TYR A 95 6.81 6.90 21.71
C TYR A 95 6.42 8.32 22.15
N MET A 96 6.68 9.32 21.30
CA MET A 96 6.38 10.72 21.58
C MET A 96 4.88 11.05 21.64
N GLU A 97 3.99 10.23 21.07
CA GLU A 97 2.52 10.43 21.11
C GLU A 97 1.99 10.57 22.54
N ASN A 98 2.57 9.83 23.49
CA ASN A 98 2.18 9.86 24.91
C ASN A 98 2.85 11.00 25.71
N HIS A 99 3.74 11.79 25.08
CA HIS A 99 4.60 12.75 25.78
C HIS A 99 4.46 14.18 25.25
N SER A 100 4.42 14.37 23.92
CA SER A 100 4.32 15.71 23.32
C SER A 100 3.87 15.64 21.87
N ILE A 101 2.71 16.24 21.58
CA ILE A 101 2.17 16.39 20.21
C ILE A 101 3.17 17.15 19.33
N GLU A 102 3.78 18.22 19.85
CA GLU A 102 4.78 18.99 19.10
C GLU A 102 6.07 18.20 18.87
N GLY A 103 6.44 17.35 19.83
CA GLY A 103 7.53 16.39 19.67
C GLY A 103 7.29 15.43 18.51
N VAL A 104 6.09 14.84 18.42
CA VAL A 104 5.70 13.97 17.30
C VAL A 104 5.79 14.70 15.96
N ARG A 105 5.25 15.92 15.88
CA ARG A 105 5.32 16.76 14.68
C ARG A 105 6.75 17.03 14.26
N HIS A 106 7.62 17.38 15.20
CA HIS A 106 9.04 17.61 14.93
C HIS A 106 9.77 16.35 14.45
N VAL A 107 9.50 15.17 15.05
CA VAL A 107 10.06 13.89 14.61
C VAL A 107 9.63 13.57 13.18
N TYR A 108 8.33 13.65 12.87
CA TYR A 108 7.84 13.38 11.51
C TYR A 108 8.38 14.38 10.49
N SER A 109 8.39 15.67 10.82
CA SER A 109 8.91 16.71 9.95
C SER A 109 10.37 16.45 9.59
N ARG A 110 11.24 16.16 10.58
CA ARG A 110 12.65 15.80 10.34
C ARG A 110 12.80 14.54 9.49
N ALA A 111 12.03 13.50 9.80
CA ALA A 111 12.06 12.26 9.06
C ALA A 111 11.70 12.50 7.58
N CYS A 112 10.60 13.19 7.31
CA CYS A 112 10.03 13.34 5.99
C CYS A 112 10.73 14.40 5.13
N THR A 113 11.16 15.51 5.71
CA THR A 113 11.72 16.65 4.95
C THR A 113 13.23 16.57 4.74
N ILE A 114 13.96 15.86 5.62
CA ILE A 114 15.43 15.80 5.59
C ILE A 114 15.91 14.41 5.17
N HIS A 115 15.51 13.36 5.89
CA HIS A 115 16.16 12.05 5.78
C HIS A 115 15.48 11.09 4.81
N LEU A 116 14.14 11.11 4.76
CA LEU A 116 13.31 10.13 4.06
C LEU A 116 12.28 10.78 3.13
N PRO A 117 12.66 11.74 2.25
CA PRO A 117 11.70 12.44 1.38
C PRO A 117 11.00 11.54 0.37
N LYS A 118 11.54 10.33 0.12
CA LYS A 118 11.01 9.38 -0.88
C LYS A 118 10.30 8.15 -0.27
N LYS A 119 10.18 8.06 1.05
CA LYS A 119 9.57 6.90 1.72
C LYS A 119 8.08 7.15 2.00
N PRO A 120 7.14 6.45 1.34
CA PRO A 120 5.72 6.80 1.44
C PRO A 120 5.10 6.55 2.81
N MET A 121 5.52 5.51 3.53
CA MET A 121 4.85 5.13 4.78
C MET A 121 4.97 6.21 5.85
N VAL A 122 6.16 6.78 6.05
CA VAL A 122 6.38 7.83 7.07
C VAL A 122 5.60 9.11 6.74
N HIS A 123 5.49 9.50 5.46
CA HIS A 123 4.69 10.66 5.04
C HIS A 123 3.19 10.42 5.25
N MET A 124 2.69 9.22 4.95
CA MET A 124 1.29 8.87 5.21
C MET A 124 0.95 8.88 6.69
N LEU A 125 1.85 8.38 7.55
CA LEU A 125 1.67 8.39 9.00
C LEU A 125 1.71 9.83 9.54
N TRP A 126 2.60 10.68 9.02
CA TRP A 126 2.62 12.09 9.38
C TRP A 126 1.30 12.80 9.00
N ALA A 127 0.82 12.62 7.77
CA ALA A 127 -0.45 13.20 7.34
C ALA A 127 -1.63 12.68 8.18
N ALA A 128 -1.65 11.39 8.53
CA ALA A 128 -2.68 10.82 9.41
C ALA A 128 -2.61 11.38 10.83
N PHE A 129 -1.40 11.60 11.35
CA PHE A 129 -1.18 12.26 12.64
C PHE A 129 -1.74 13.69 12.62
N GLU A 130 -1.40 14.51 11.62
CA GLU A 130 -1.92 15.89 11.54
C GLU A 130 -3.45 15.92 11.40
N GLU A 131 -4.02 15.00 10.62
CA GLU A 131 -5.47 14.83 10.53
C GLU A 131 -6.09 14.49 11.89
N GLN A 132 -5.48 13.57 12.66
CA GLN A 132 -5.93 13.21 14.01
C GLN A 132 -5.85 14.39 15.00
N GLN A 133 -4.86 15.27 14.84
CA GLN A 133 -4.74 16.49 15.65
C GLN A 133 -5.65 17.63 15.17
N GLY A 134 -6.39 17.45 14.06
CA GLY A 134 -7.29 18.46 13.50
C GLY A 134 -6.63 19.44 12.52
N ASN A 135 -5.34 19.28 12.23
CA ASN A 135 -4.58 20.13 11.28
C ASN A 135 -4.76 19.63 9.84
N ILE A 136 -5.98 19.76 9.32
CA ILE A 136 -6.37 19.15 8.03
C ILE A 136 -5.61 19.76 6.86
N ASP A 137 -5.40 21.08 6.87
CA ASP A 137 -4.66 21.77 5.80
C ASP A 137 -3.19 21.33 5.72
N GLU A 138 -2.59 21.02 6.86
CA GLU A 138 -1.23 20.51 6.92
C GLU A 138 -1.18 19.07 6.38
N ALA A 139 -2.14 18.22 6.75
CA ALA A 139 -2.28 16.88 6.16
C ALA A 139 -2.44 16.94 4.62
N ARG A 140 -3.24 17.88 4.10
CA ARG A 140 -3.37 18.14 2.65
C ARG A 140 -2.04 18.52 2.04
N ARG A 141 -1.32 19.47 2.66
CA ARG A 141 -0.03 19.97 2.18
C ARG A 141 0.99 18.84 2.10
N ILE A 142 1.13 18.04 3.15
CA ILE A 142 2.06 16.90 3.22
C ILE A 142 1.79 15.94 2.05
N LEU A 143 0.54 15.49 1.88
CA LEU A 143 0.19 14.54 0.83
C LEU A 143 0.38 15.11 -0.57
N LYS A 144 0.03 16.38 -0.79
CA LYS A 144 0.23 17.06 -2.08
C LYS A 144 1.72 17.18 -2.41
N THR A 145 2.54 17.69 -1.50
CA THR A 145 3.99 17.83 -1.69
C THR A 145 4.65 16.47 -1.94
N PHE A 146 4.22 15.43 -1.24
CA PHE A 146 4.76 14.09 -1.46
C PHE A 146 4.37 13.51 -2.82
N GLU A 147 3.12 13.72 -3.26
CA GLU A 147 2.68 13.29 -4.60
C GLU A 147 3.44 14.01 -5.73
N GLU A 148 3.75 15.29 -5.55
CA GLU A 148 4.59 16.06 -6.48
C GLU A 148 6.04 15.54 -6.51
N CYS A 149 6.54 14.99 -5.39
CA CYS A 149 7.86 14.38 -5.29
C CYS A 149 7.93 12.98 -5.93
N ILE A 150 6.88 12.17 -5.78
CA ILE A 150 6.80 10.80 -6.32
C ILE A 150 5.54 10.65 -7.17
N LEU A 151 5.72 10.85 -8.47
CA LEU A 151 4.64 10.73 -9.46
C LEU A 151 4.18 9.27 -9.64
N GLY A 152 2.87 9.07 -9.81
CA GLY A 152 2.27 7.78 -10.19
C GLY A 152 2.00 6.82 -9.02
N LEU A 153 2.15 7.27 -7.77
CA LEU A 153 1.89 6.43 -6.61
C LEU A 153 0.41 6.49 -6.19
N ALA A 154 -0.40 5.57 -6.73
CA ALA A 154 -1.86 5.56 -6.56
C ALA A 154 -2.35 5.62 -5.10
N MET A 155 -1.63 4.97 -4.18
CA MET A 155 -1.95 5.00 -2.75
C MET A 155 -1.98 6.42 -2.15
N ILE A 156 -1.16 7.36 -2.66
CA ILE A 156 -1.13 8.74 -2.17
C ILE A 156 -2.33 9.52 -2.70
N ARG A 157 -2.63 9.40 -3.99
CA ARG A 157 -3.84 10.00 -4.59
C ARG A 157 -5.09 9.54 -3.85
N LEU A 158 -5.21 8.24 -3.56
CA LEU A 158 -6.34 7.69 -2.84
C LEU A 158 -6.40 8.11 -1.37
N ARG A 159 -5.24 8.36 -0.74
CA ARG A 159 -5.18 8.96 0.60
C ARG A 159 -5.71 10.40 0.59
N ARG A 160 -5.32 11.21 -0.39
CA ARG A 160 -5.82 12.59 -0.58
C ARG A 160 -7.34 12.60 -0.77
N VAL A 161 -7.86 11.78 -1.68
CA VAL A 161 -9.30 11.62 -1.91
C VAL A 161 -10.03 11.21 -0.63
N SER A 162 -9.45 10.28 0.14
CA SER A 162 -10.05 9.81 1.38
C SER A 162 -10.06 10.86 2.49
N LEU A 163 -9.04 11.72 2.55
CA LEU A 163 -8.98 12.88 3.45
C LEU A 163 -10.12 13.85 3.13
N GLU A 164 -10.24 14.30 1.88
CA GLU A 164 -11.30 15.23 1.48
C GLU A 164 -12.70 14.67 1.73
N ARG A 165 -12.91 13.38 1.44
CA ARG A 165 -14.17 12.70 1.72
C ARG A 165 -14.52 12.71 3.21
N ARG A 166 -13.56 12.45 4.12
CA ARG A 166 -13.82 12.44 5.57
C ARG A 166 -14.19 13.81 6.10
N HIS A 167 -13.72 14.87 5.45
CA HIS A 167 -14.01 16.26 5.82
C HIS A 167 -15.11 16.92 4.99
N GLY A 168 -15.87 16.14 4.21
CA GLY A 168 -17.05 16.63 3.49
C GLY A 168 -16.77 17.35 2.17
N ASN A 169 -15.51 17.47 1.76
CA ASN A 169 -15.10 18.11 0.51
C ASN A 169 -15.26 17.15 -0.68
N MET A 170 -16.52 16.82 -1.01
CA MET A 170 -16.84 15.84 -2.06
C MET A 170 -16.41 16.29 -3.45
N GLU A 171 -16.50 17.59 -3.73
CA GLU A 171 -16.08 18.18 -5.02
C GLU A 171 -14.58 18.02 -5.25
N GLU A 172 -13.75 18.34 -4.26
CA GLU A 172 -12.29 18.13 -4.37
C GLU A 172 -11.93 16.65 -4.46
N ALA A 173 -12.61 15.78 -3.68
CA ALA A 173 -12.40 14.34 -3.74
C ALA A 173 -12.67 13.77 -5.15
N GLU A 174 -13.71 14.29 -5.81
CA GLU A 174 -14.07 13.94 -7.18
C GLU A 174 -13.06 14.49 -8.19
N GLN A 175 -12.74 15.78 -8.11
CA GLN A 175 -11.77 16.46 -8.97
C GLN A 175 -10.41 15.75 -8.95
N LEU A 176 -9.95 15.32 -7.77
CA LEU A 176 -8.70 14.59 -7.62
C LEU A 176 -8.68 13.26 -8.40
N LEU A 177 -9.82 12.55 -8.44
CA LEU A 177 -9.96 11.31 -9.21
C LEU A 177 -10.12 11.58 -10.70
N GLU A 178 -10.88 12.61 -11.09
CA GLU A 178 -10.98 13.02 -12.49
C GLU A 178 -9.62 13.42 -13.06
N ASP A 179 -8.84 14.21 -12.31
CA ASP A 179 -7.47 14.57 -12.68
C ASP A 179 -6.56 13.35 -12.78
N ALA A 180 -6.76 12.34 -11.93
CA ALA A 180 -6.01 11.10 -11.99
C ALA A 180 -6.36 10.26 -13.23
N VAL A 181 -7.63 10.21 -13.63
CA VAL A 181 -8.06 9.57 -14.89
C VAL A 181 -7.48 10.30 -16.10
N ARG A 182 -7.57 11.65 -16.12
CA ARG A 182 -7.08 12.47 -17.24
C ARG A 182 -5.57 12.40 -17.44
N ASN A 183 -4.80 12.36 -16.34
CA ASN A 183 -3.34 12.40 -16.37
C ASN A 183 -2.69 11.01 -16.22
N ALA A 184 -3.47 9.93 -16.29
CA ALA A 184 -2.96 8.56 -16.22
C ALA A 184 -1.96 8.30 -17.35
N LYS A 185 -0.87 7.58 -17.05
CA LYS A 185 0.18 7.26 -18.03
C LYS A 185 -0.14 6.03 -18.86
N SER A 186 -1.02 5.16 -18.36
CA SER A 186 -1.45 3.95 -19.04
C SER A 186 -2.97 3.82 -19.02
N ILE A 187 -3.50 3.11 -20.01
CA ILE A 187 -4.94 2.81 -20.12
C ILE A 187 -5.42 2.06 -18.87
N SER A 188 -4.64 1.07 -18.40
CA SER A 188 -4.94 0.31 -17.18
C SER A 188 -4.99 1.20 -15.92
N GLU A 189 -4.09 2.19 -15.81
CA GLU A 189 -4.11 3.17 -14.72
C GLU A 189 -5.35 4.08 -14.80
N ALA A 190 -5.72 4.56 -15.99
CA ALA A 190 -6.93 5.34 -16.21
C ALA A 190 -8.18 4.54 -15.79
N SER A 191 -8.26 3.28 -16.21
CA SER A 191 -9.33 2.35 -15.83
C SER A 191 -9.40 2.12 -14.32
N PHE A 192 -8.25 1.98 -13.66
CA PHE A 192 -8.20 1.86 -12.20
C PHE A 192 -8.81 3.08 -11.51
N TYR A 193 -8.41 4.30 -11.89
CA TYR A 193 -8.97 5.52 -11.29
C TYR A 193 -10.44 5.73 -11.66
N ALA A 194 -10.86 5.37 -12.88
CA ALA A 194 -12.26 5.45 -13.30
C ALA A 194 -13.16 4.54 -12.45
N ILE A 195 -12.69 3.33 -12.11
CA ILE A 195 -13.40 2.45 -11.17
C ILE A 195 -13.54 3.11 -9.79
N LYS A 196 -12.47 3.74 -9.28
CA LYS A 196 -12.52 4.42 -7.97
C LYS A 196 -13.46 5.63 -8.01
N LEU A 197 -13.45 6.41 -9.10
CA LEU A 197 -14.36 7.53 -9.33
C LEU A 197 -15.82 7.09 -9.37
N ALA A 198 -16.14 6.08 -10.18
CA ALA A 198 -17.50 5.57 -10.29
C ALA A 198 -18.02 5.01 -8.95
N ARG A 199 -17.18 4.28 -8.20
CA ARG A 199 -17.53 3.83 -6.84
C ARG A 199 -17.78 5.00 -5.88
N HIS A 200 -16.97 6.05 -5.93
CA HIS A 200 -17.16 7.25 -5.11
C HIS A 200 -18.51 7.93 -5.43
N LEU A 201 -18.76 8.21 -6.71
CA LEU A 201 -20.01 8.81 -7.20
C LEU A 201 -21.23 7.99 -6.80
N PHE A 202 -21.17 6.67 -6.98
CA PHE A 202 -22.29 5.79 -6.68
C PHE A 202 -22.53 5.62 -5.18
N LYS A 203 -21.52 5.16 -4.41
CA LYS A 203 -21.74 4.78 -3.01
C LYS A 203 -21.78 5.97 -2.07
N VAL A 204 -21.03 7.05 -2.35
CA VAL A 204 -20.92 8.23 -1.48
C VAL A 204 -21.91 9.30 -1.91
N GLN A 205 -21.85 9.76 -3.16
CA GLN A 205 -22.70 10.85 -3.64
C GLN A 205 -24.09 10.40 -4.13
N LYS A 206 -24.35 9.08 -4.21
CA LYS A 206 -25.61 8.50 -4.71
C LYS A 206 -25.97 8.89 -6.16
N ASN A 207 -24.97 9.24 -6.96
CA ASN A 207 -25.15 9.63 -8.36
C ASN A 207 -24.87 8.44 -9.30
N LEU A 208 -25.83 7.53 -9.42
CA LEU A 208 -25.75 6.37 -10.30
C LEU A 208 -25.60 6.74 -11.79
N PRO A 209 -26.36 7.71 -12.36
CA PRO A 209 -26.22 8.08 -13.76
C PRO A 209 -24.80 8.55 -14.11
N LYS A 210 -24.17 9.38 -13.25
CA LYS A 210 -22.80 9.85 -13.47
C LYS A 210 -21.79 8.71 -13.34
N ALA A 211 -21.94 7.83 -12.35
CA ALA A 211 -21.08 6.65 -12.18
C ALA A 211 -21.14 5.72 -13.41
N ARG A 212 -22.33 5.46 -13.95
CA ARG A 212 -22.53 4.66 -15.17
C ARG A 212 -21.85 5.29 -16.37
N LYS A 213 -21.98 6.62 -16.53
CA LYS A 213 -21.31 7.36 -17.60
C LYS A 213 -19.79 7.20 -17.52
N VAL A 214 -19.19 7.39 -16.34
CA VAL A 214 -17.74 7.22 -16.12
C VAL A 214 -17.27 5.82 -16.50
N LEU A 215 -17.98 4.77 -16.08
CA LEU A 215 -17.61 3.40 -16.44
C LEU A 215 -17.80 3.12 -17.93
N SER A 216 -18.86 3.63 -18.55
CA SER A 216 -19.10 3.44 -19.98
C SER A 216 -18.00 4.11 -20.82
N GLU A 217 -17.59 5.33 -20.46
CA GLU A 217 -16.48 6.03 -21.11
C GLU A 217 -15.15 5.27 -20.92
N ALA A 218 -14.90 4.74 -19.72
CA ALA A 218 -13.71 3.93 -19.47
C ALA A 218 -13.70 2.62 -20.26
N ILE A 219 -14.85 1.97 -20.44
CA ILE A 219 -14.99 0.74 -21.25
C ILE A 219 -14.70 1.02 -22.73
N GLU A 220 -15.12 2.17 -23.27
CA GLU A 220 -14.81 2.52 -24.66
C GLU A 220 -13.31 2.69 -24.90
N LEU A 221 -12.55 3.09 -23.87
CA LEU A 221 -11.10 3.22 -23.91
C LEU A 221 -10.37 1.90 -23.63
N ASP A 222 -10.87 1.08 -22.71
CA ASP A 222 -10.25 -0.16 -22.23
C ASP A 222 -11.22 -1.35 -22.33
N LYS A 223 -11.49 -1.75 -23.58
CA LYS A 223 -12.53 -2.75 -23.90
C LYS A 223 -12.23 -4.14 -23.37
N GLU A 224 -10.96 -4.43 -23.06
CA GLU A 224 -10.48 -5.76 -22.63
C GLU A 224 -10.46 -5.92 -21.11
N ASN A 225 -10.63 -4.83 -20.35
CA ASN A 225 -10.51 -4.86 -18.91
C ASN A 225 -11.79 -5.30 -18.20
N THR A 226 -11.79 -6.56 -17.79
CA THR A 226 -12.90 -7.21 -17.09
C THR A 226 -13.31 -6.50 -15.81
N LYS A 227 -12.40 -5.80 -15.13
CA LYS A 227 -12.70 -5.11 -13.86
C LYS A 227 -13.72 -3.98 -14.08
N LEU A 228 -13.75 -3.33 -15.25
CA LEU A 228 -14.72 -2.29 -15.57
C LEU A 228 -16.14 -2.85 -15.66
N TYR A 229 -16.32 -3.92 -16.45
CA TYR A 229 -17.62 -4.58 -16.60
C TYR A 229 -18.13 -5.17 -15.27
N LEU A 230 -17.25 -5.78 -14.48
CA LEU A 230 -17.62 -6.30 -13.15
C LEU A 230 -18.13 -5.19 -12.22
N ASN A 231 -17.47 -4.03 -12.22
CA ASN A 231 -17.89 -2.89 -11.40
C ASN A 231 -19.20 -2.28 -11.89
N LEU A 232 -19.41 -2.22 -13.21
CA LEU A 232 -20.67 -1.75 -13.78
C LEU A 232 -21.83 -2.65 -13.38
N LEU A 233 -21.66 -3.96 -13.52
CA LEU A 233 -22.65 -4.96 -13.13
C LEU A 233 -22.95 -4.93 -11.63
N GLU A 234 -21.91 -4.83 -10.78
CA GLU A 234 -22.07 -4.67 -9.32
C GLU A 234 -22.93 -3.44 -8.95
N MET A 235 -22.80 -2.34 -9.71
CA MET A 235 -23.60 -1.13 -9.50
C MET A 235 -25.06 -1.34 -9.87
N GLU A 236 -25.35 -1.99 -11.01
CA GLU A 236 -26.73 -2.26 -11.43
C GLU A 236 -27.42 -3.26 -10.50
N TYR A 237 -26.69 -4.27 -10.01
CA TYR A 237 -27.17 -5.28 -9.05
C TYR A 237 -27.50 -4.69 -7.67
N SER A 238 -26.88 -3.58 -7.32
CA SER A 238 -27.12 -2.93 -6.02
C SER A 238 -28.47 -2.19 -5.97
N GLY A 239 -29.18 -2.05 -7.09
CA GLY A 239 -30.51 -1.48 -7.18
C GLY A 239 -31.63 -2.52 -7.12
N ASP A 240 -32.85 -2.12 -7.47
CA ASP A 240 -33.97 -3.06 -7.67
C ASP A 240 -33.74 -3.87 -8.94
N LEU A 241 -33.62 -5.20 -8.79
CA LEU A 241 -33.28 -6.10 -9.89
C LEU A 241 -34.32 -6.11 -11.02
N LYS A 242 -35.60 -5.84 -10.72
CA LYS A 242 -36.66 -5.82 -11.73
C LYS A 242 -36.63 -4.52 -12.51
N GLN A 243 -36.42 -3.39 -11.82
CA GLN A 243 -36.29 -2.09 -12.49
C GLN A 243 -35.02 -1.99 -13.32
N ASN A 244 -33.94 -2.63 -12.86
CA ASN A 244 -32.65 -2.61 -13.55
C ASN A 244 -32.43 -3.81 -14.48
N GLU A 245 -33.41 -4.71 -14.66
CA GLU A 245 -33.25 -5.94 -15.46
C GLU A 245 -32.69 -5.62 -16.85
N GLU A 246 -33.26 -4.65 -17.56
CA GLU A 246 -32.78 -4.24 -18.89
C GLU A 246 -31.34 -3.69 -18.86
N ASN A 247 -30.99 -2.90 -17.84
CA ASN A 247 -29.65 -2.36 -17.70
C ASN A 247 -28.63 -3.47 -17.40
N ILE A 248 -29.01 -4.43 -16.55
CA ILE A 248 -28.20 -5.61 -16.21
C ILE A 248 -27.94 -6.45 -17.46
N LEU A 249 -28.99 -6.77 -18.21
CA LEU A 249 -28.88 -7.53 -19.46
C LEU A 249 -28.02 -6.78 -20.48
N SER A 250 -28.20 -5.47 -20.63
CA SER A 250 -27.35 -4.65 -21.49
C SER A 250 -25.87 -4.69 -21.07
N CYS A 251 -25.58 -4.72 -19.76
CA CYS A 251 -24.21 -4.85 -19.27
C CYS A 251 -23.61 -6.22 -19.60
N PHE A 252 -24.38 -7.29 -19.44
CA PHE A 252 -23.97 -8.63 -19.86
C PHE A 252 -23.72 -8.69 -21.36
N ASP A 253 -24.65 -8.20 -22.17
CA ASP A 253 -24.55 -8.22 -23.63
C ASP A 253 -23.33 -7.43 -24.11
N LYS A 254 -23.02 -6.29 -23.50
CA LYS A 254 -21.79 -5.53 -23.79
C LYS A 254 -20.52 -6.33 -23.49
N ALA A 255 -20.49 -7.08 -22.39
CA ALA A 255 -19.34 -7.90 -22.02
C ALA A 255 -19.20 -9.14 -22.94
N ILE A 256 -20.33 -9.78 -23.27
CA ILE A 256 -20.38 -11.01 -24.07
C ILE A 256 -20.13 -10.72 -25.55
N HIS A 257 -20.59 -9.60 -26.09
CA HIS A 257 -20.35 -9.19 -27.48
C HIS A 257 -19.12 -8.29 -27.64
N GLY A 258 -18.44 -7.96 -26.54
CA GLY A 258 -17.29 -7.06 -26.51
C GLY A 258 -15.96 -7.73 -26.90
N ALA A 259 -14.88 -6.97 -26.72
CA ALA A 259 -13.51 -7.40 -27.05
C ALA A 259 -12.85 -8.28 -25.97
N LEU A 260 -13.61 -8.71 -24.94
CA LEU A 260 -13.09 -9.58 -23.89
C LEU A 260 -12.61 -10.92 -24.47
N SER A 261 -11.62 -11.54 -23.81
CA SER A 261 -11.18 -12.89 -24.20
C SER A 261 -12.35 -13.90 -24.15
N ILE A 262 -12.33 -14.91 -25.02
CA ILE A 262 -13.41 -15.91 -25.10
C ILE A 262 -13.73 -16.56 -23.74
N LYS A 263 -12.70 -16.82 -22.91
CA LYS A 263 -12.87 -17.37 -21.57
C LYS A 263 -13.66 -16.42 -20.66
N MET A 264 -13.39 -15.12 -20.73
CA MET A 264 -14.12 -14.11 -19.95
C MET A 264 -15.53 -13.92 -20.49
N ARG A 265 -15.72 -13.85 -21.82
CA ARG A 265 -17.05 -13.81 -22.47
C ARG A 265 -17.93 -14.98 -22.02
N ILE A 266 -17.39 -16.20 -21.99
CA ILE A 266 -18.09 -17.39 -21.46
C ILE A 266 -18.45 -17.22 -19.98
N THR A 267 -17.54 -16.67 -19.17
CA THR A 267 -17.81 -16.42 -17.74
C THR A 267 -18.96 -15.42 -17.54
N PHE A 268 -19.00 -14.35 -18.35
CA PHE A 268 -20.11 -13.38 -18.32
C PHE A 268 -21.41 -13.99 -18.85
N SER A 269 -21.35 -14.80 -19.91
CA SER A 269 -22.51 -15.53 -20.44
C SER A 269 -23.08 -16.53 -19.43
N GLN A 270 -22.24 -17.28 -18.72
CA GLN A 270 -22.67 -18.15 -17.64
C GLN A 270 -23.40 -17.37 -16.55
N ARG A 271 -22.83 -16.24 -16.10
CA ARG A 271 -23.47 -15.37 -15.10
C ARG A 271 -24.78 -14.73 -15.58
N LYS A 272 -24.92 -14.46 -16.88
CA LYS A 272 -26.17 -13.98 -17.48
C LYS A 272 -27.25 -15.06 -17.40
N VAL A 273 -26.91 -16.32 -17.69
CA VAL A 273 -27.82 -17.47 -17.54
C VAL A 273 -28.23 -17.65 -16.07
N GLU A 274 -27.26 -17.64 -15.15
CA GLU A 274 -27.52 -17.74 -13.70
C GLU A 274 -28.48 -16.62 -13.23
N PHE A 275 -28.26 -15.37 -13.67
CA PHE A 275 -29.13 -14.25 -13.34
C PHE A 275 -30.56 -14.43 -13.87
N LEU A 276 -30.72 -14.85 -15.12
CA LEU A 276 -32.03 -15.07 -15.74
C LEU A 276 -32.77 -16.26 -15.14
N GLU A 277 -32.06 -17.29 -14.68
CA GLU A 277 -32.64 -18.44 -13.97
C GLU A 277 -33.16 -18.01 -12.58
N ASP A 278 -32.37 -17.23 -11.83
CA ASP A 278 -32.70 -16.83 -10.47
C ASP A 278 -33.75 -15.71 -10.40
N PHE A 279 -33.68 -14.75 -11.32
CA PHE A 279 -34.44 -13.49 -11.24
C PHE A 279 -35.20 -13.11 -12.52
N GLY A 280 -35.07 -13.89 -13.61
CA GLY A 280 -35.65 -13.56 -14.89
C GLY A 280 -37.18 -13.47 -14.87
N SER A 281 -37.72 -12.50 -15.59
CA SER A 281 -39.16 -12.32 -15.75
C SER A 281 -39.75 -13.12 -16.92
N ASP A 282 -38.91 -13.54 -17.88
CA ASP A 282 -39.33 -14.20 -19.13
C ASP A 282 -38.40 -15.38 -19.47
N VAL A 283 -39.00 -16.57 -19.56
CA VAL A 283 -38.30 -17.82 -19.88
C VAL A 283 -37.71 -17.79 -21.29
N ASN A 284 -38.29 -17.03 -22.23
CA ASN A 284 -37.74 -16.93 -23.58
C ASN A 284 -36.34 -16.29 -23.56
N LYS A 285 -36.13 -15.25 -22.74
CA LYS A 285 -34.81 -14.61 -22.58
C LYS A 285 -33.78 -15.58 -21.99
N LEU A 286 -34.21 -16.46 -21.08
CA LEU A 286 -33.35 -17.50 -20.51
C LEU A 286 -32.93 -18.52 -21.56
N LEU A 287 -33.87 -18.99 -22.39
CA LEU A 287 -33.57 -19.92 -23.48
C LEU A 287 -32.61 -19.29 -24.50
N ASP A 288 -32.84 -18.03 -24.90
CA ASP A 288 -31.95 -17.31 -25.81
C ASP A 288 -30.53 -17.15 -25.22
N ALA A 289 -30.42 -16.85 -23.92
CA ALA A 289 -29.13 -16.75 -23.23
C ALA A 289 -28.41 -18.10 -23.13
N TYR A 290 -29.15 -19.21 -22.98
CA TYR A 290 -28.60 -20.55 -22.98
C TYR A 290 -28.06 -20.93 -24.36
N ASP A 291 -28.80 -20.62 -25.43
CA ASP A 291 -28.35 -20.85 -26.81
C ASP A 291 -27.09 -20.05 -27.15
N GLU A 292 -27.04 -18.78 -26.75
CA GLU A 292 -25.85 -17.92 -26.85
C GLU A 292 -24.66 -18.53 -26.10
N HIS A 293 -24.88 -19.02 -24.88
CA HIS A 293 -23.85 -19.68 -24.08
C HIS A 293 -23.28 -20.93 -24.77
N GLN A 294 -24.15 -21.79 -25.32
CA GLN A 294 -23.75 -22.98 -26.05
C GLN A 294 -22.96 -22.64 -27.32
N ALA A 295 -23.31 -21.55 -28.01
CA ALA A 295 -22.55 -21.07 -29.17
C ALA A 295 -21.11 -20.67 -28.79
N LEU A 296 -20.93 -19.97 -27.66
CA LEU A 296 -19.60 -19.57 -27.18
C LEU A 296 -18.74 -20.76 -26.74
N LEU A 297 -19.34 -21.78 -26.11
CA LEU A 297 -18.62 -23.02 -25.76
C LEU A 297 -18.11 -23.74 -27.01
N LYS A 298 -18.95 -23.85 -28.05
CA LYS A 298 -18.55 -24.42 -29.34
C LYS A 298 -17.44 -23.60 -30.00
N GLU A 299 -17.54 -22.27 -29.99
CA GLU A 299 -16.49 -21.38 -30.49
C GLU A 299 -15.15 -21.65 -29.79
N GLN A 300 -15.15 -21.74 -28.46
CA GLN A 300 -13.95 -22.06 -27.68
C GLN A 300 -13.37 -23.44 -28.04
N GLU A 301 -14.19 -24.47 -28.19
CA GLU A 301 -13.72 -25.80 -28.61
C GLU A 301 -13.08 -25.77 -29.99
N THR A 302 -13.66 -25.04 -30.95
CA THR A 302 -13.09 -24.93 -32.30
C THR A 302 -11.75 -24.21 -32.30
N LEU A 303 -11.59 -23.18 -31.46
CA LEU A 303 -10.31 -22.48 -31.27
C LEU A 303 -9.24 -23.40 -30.64
N LYS A 304 -9.61 -24.23 -29.67
CA LYS A 304 -8.71 -25.23 -29.08
C LYS A 304 -8.26 -26.27 -30.11
N ARG A 305 -9.19 -26.85 -30.87
CA ARG A 305 -8.86 -27.82 -31.93
C ARG A 305 -7.98 -27.23 -33.03
N ARG A 306 -8.17 -25.95 -33.39
CA ARG A 306 -7.30 -25.23 -34.33
C ARG A 306 -5.90 -24.99 -33.77
N ALA A 307 -5.78 -24.67 -32.49
CA ALA A 307 -4.48 -24.52 -31.84
C ALA A 307 -3.74 -25.86 -31.71
N GLU A 308 -4.45 -26.96 -31.47
CA GLU A 308 -3.90 -28.32 -31.40
C GLU A 308 -3.45 -28.85 -32.78
N ASN A 309 -4.12 -28.44 -33.86
CA ASN A 309 -3.80 -28.84 -35.23
C ASN A 309 -2.80 -27.90 -35.94
N GLY A 310 -2.23 -26.92 -35.23
CA GLY A 310 -1.43 -25.82 -35.77
C GLY A 310 0.08 -25.89 -35.48
N SER A 311 0.65 -27.10 -35.44
CA SER A 311 2.12 -27.30 -35.39
C SER A 311 2.56 -28.46 -36.30
N GLU A 312 2.06 -28.48 -37.54
CA GLU A 312 2.69 -29.24 -38.63
C GLU A 312 3.21 -28.24 -39.66
N GLU A 313 4.41 -27.69 -39.41
CA GLU A 313 5.23 -27.21 -40.53
C GLU A 313 5.89 -28.43 -41.22
N PRO A 314 5.96 -28.46 -42.55
CA PRO A 314 6.65 -29.52 -43.27
C PRO A 314 8.17 -29.35 -43.16
N ASP A 315 8.84 -30.45 -42.84
CA ASP A 315 10.30 -30.63 -42.87
C ASP A 315 10.96 -30.05 -44.13
N GLU A 316 11.78 -29.02 -43.98
CA GLU A 316 12.93 -28.78 -44.87
C GLU A 316 14.25 -28.79 -44.08
N LYS A 317 15.22 -29.52 -44.63
CA LYS A 317 16.45 -29.99 -44.00
C LYS A 317 17.45 -28.89 -43.64
N LYS A 318 18.01 -29.05 -42.42
CA LYS A 318 19.41 -28.90 -41.97
C LYS A 318 20.25 -27.73 -42.50
N LEU A 319 20.85 -26.99 -41.56
CA LEU A 319 22.31 -26.89 -41.44
C LEU A 319 22.73 -26.58 -39.98
N LEU A 320 23.67 -27.38 -39.48
CA LEU A 320 24.38 -27.20 -38.21
C LEU A 320 25.21 -25.91 -38.22
N THR A 321 25.25 -25.21 -37.08
CA THR A 321 26.53 -24.78 -36.49
C THR A 321 26.38 -24.63 -34.98
N GLU A 322 27.20 -25.36 -34.22
CA GLU A 322 27.43 -25.18 -32.79
C GLU A 322 28.27 -23.92 -32.54
N GLU A 323 27.99 -23.14 -31.48
CA GLU A 323 28.94 -22.92 -30.39
C GLU A 323 28.34 -22.15 -29.18
N ALA A 324 28.44 -22.83 -28.02
CA ALA A 324 28.76 -22.35 -26.67
C ALA A 324 28.18 -21.02 -26.10
N GLY A 325 27.28 -21.18 -25.12
CA GLY A 325 27.53 -20.85 -23.70
C GLY A 325 27.46 -19.38 -23.23
N LEU A 326 26.53 -19.09 -22.31
CA LEU A 326 26.83 -18.62 -20.93
C LEU A 326 25.56 -18.38 -20.10
N ALA A 327 25.69 -18.73 -18.81
CA ALA A 327 24.75 -18.79 -17.69
C ALA A 327 23.86 -17.56 -17.40
N SER A 328 22.67 -17.80 -16.83
CA SER A 328 22.13 -17.03 -15.69
C SER A 328 21.10 -17.85 -14.91
N ALA A 329 21.43 -18.32 -13.70
CA ALA A 329 21.00 -17.74 -12.42
C ALA A 329 19.59 -18.15 -11.98
N GLN A 330 19.52 -19.27 -11.26
CA GLN A 330 18.44 -19.60 -10.33
C GLN A 330 18.60 -18.70 -9.09
N LEU A 331 17.55 -17.95 -8.74
CA LEU A 331 17.40 -17.33 -7.42
C LEU A 331 16.17 -17.91 -6.74
N MET A 332 16.44 -18.68 -5.70
CA MET A 332 15.54 -18.96 -4.59
C MET A 332 15.29 -17.67 -3.82
N ASP A 333 14.03 -17.40 -3.50
CA ASP A 333 13.60 -16.58 -2.36
C ASP A 333 12.23 -17.18 -1.95
N GLY A 334 11.97 -17.65 -0.75
CA GLY A 334 12.53 -17.24 0.55
C GLY A 334 11.37 -16.79 1.42
N ASP A 335 10.45 -17.72 1.75
CA ASP A 335 9.34 -17.49 2.68
C ASP A 335 9.87 -17.10 4.06
N MET A 336 9.51 -15.91 4.53
CA MET A 336 9.61 -15.56 5.94
C MET A 336 8.51 -14.54 6.32
N GLN A 337 7.28 -15.04 6.42
CA GLN A 337 6.16 -14.35 7.07
C GLN A 337 6.29 -14.50 8.59
N VAL A 338 6.63 -13.44 9.32
CA VAL A 338 6.19 -13.27 10.72
C VAL A 338 6.01 -11.77 11.03
N ASN A 339 4.79 -11.42 11.45
CA ASN A 339 4.34 -10.20 12.14
C ASN A 339 4.35 -8.85 11.41
N GLN A 340 3.32 -8.61 10.59
CA GLN A 340 2.86 -7.26 10.19
C GLN A 340 1.33 -7.18 10.16
N ALA A 341 0.67 -7.57 11.26
CA ALA A 341 -0.79 -7.74 11.30
C ALA A 341 -1.60 -6.47 11.66
N ALA A 342 -1.00 -5.28 11.77
CA ALA A 342 -1.76 -4.09 12.19
C ALA A 342 -1.99 -3.01 11.10
N TYR A 343 -1.19 -2.95 10.03
CA TYR A 343 -1.34 -1.93 8.98
C TYR A 343 -0.81 -2.42 7.63
N ASN A 344 -1.34 -3.56 7.15
CA ASN A 344 -0.98 -4.07 5.83
C ASN A 344 -1.71 -3.30 4.73
N TYR A 345 -1.21 -2.10 4.42
CA TYR A 345 -1.71 -1.27 3.31
C TYR A 345 -1.48 -1.90 1.93
N ASN A 346 -0.56 -2.87 1.81
CA ASN A 346 -0.31 -3.58 0.55
C ASN A 346 -1.45 -4.53 0.16
N ALA A 347 -2.23 -5.01 1.13
CA ALA A 347 -3.37 -5.90 0.86
C ALA A 347 -4.55 -5.21 0.13
N TRP A 348 -4.58 -3.87 0.12
CA TRP A 348 -5.67 -3.09 -0.50
C TRP A 348 -5.41 -2.72 -1.96
N TYR A 349 -4.20 -2.97 -2.47
CA TYR A 349 -3.71 -2.45 -3.75
C TYR A 349 -3.18 -3.51 -4.72
N GLN A 350 -3.38 -4.80 -4.45
CA GLN A 350 -3.18 -5.87 -5.43
C GLN A 350 -4.42 -6.12 -6.28
#